data_AF-A0A0J7KF79-F1
#
_entry.id   AF-A0A0J7KF79-F1
#
_cell.length_a   1.000
_cell.length_b   1.000
_cell.length_c   1.000
_cell.angle_alpha   90.00
_cell.angle_beta   90.00
_cell.angle_gamma   90.00
#
_symmetry.space_group_name_H-M   'P 1'
#
loop_
_entity.id
_entity.type
_entity.pdbx_description
1 polymer ?
#
loop_
_entity_poly.entity_id
_entity_poly.type
_entity_poly.pdbx_seq_one_letter_code
_entity_poly.pdbx_strand_id
1 'polypeptide(L)'
;MRNIFRHGLENLAILRPRRSPAPWLLICAPNLLGLNAVDSPADIITLSEDKAVILELNVMRHQPQPNWPQLMKVIAMNDYIVGKMLLKTLVRQNVGFTFVDEYDAVDKSKKNEKSCGGFLCSGSACDKSLKITSALALYSLSHVLVVWNQSRPPWLNALIKPLKIMMQPVVEVLLEAAKTGASIYQAMSLAIGCFAELYVTASTPVLRAAFALNDNIPAHCRPIGGNVLLQILCAALYSGLLDVSAKRAGRNGARGTPSSKDTSCELSPFNPYERSTAATALAEAICSIDEDNKHTAQIDSFLLLVKDSLGREDQTSRDNELQNMTCVIETYTDELLFTNTGRRSLKSIYEYLVRASDWVLNNLRCDEKNRQTDLMHLPEISPIIKPLTHLMFHIEDTCFDQFMVNYEATNWSKVLTMPLSITLERVRSQVLLRPELKNVGDLSHQDKEVVQSIKRICSFVRSARFK
;
A
#
# COMPACT_ATOMS: atom_id res chain seq x y z
N MET A 1 12.01 -37.44 17.09
CA MET A 1 13.27 -37.72 17.83
C MET A 1 14.28 -38.54 17.03
N ARG A 2 13.88 -39.56 16.25
CA ARG A 2 14.79 -40.40 15.43
C ARG A 2 15.76 -39.60 14.52
N ASN A 3 15.30 -38.51 13.91
CA ASN A 3 16.13 -37.65 13.07
C ASN A 3 17.16 -36.81 13.85
N ILE A 4 16.87 -36.44 15.11
CA ILE A 4 17.79 -35.67 15.97
C ILE A 4 19.01 -36.53 16.33
N PHE A 5 18.78 -37.81 16.63
CA PHE A 5 19.84 -38.78 16.93
C PHE A 5 20.66 -39.19 15.68
N ARG A 6 20.08 -39.16 14.47
CA ARG A 6 20.77 -39.54 13.23
C ARG A 6 21.52 -38.39 12.53
N HIS A 7 20.99 -37.17 12.56
CA HIS A 7 21.49 -36.06 11.74
C HIS A 7 21.89 -34.81 12.55
N GLY A 8 21.77 -34.87 13.88
CA GLY A 8 21.98 -33.72 14.77
C GLY A 8 20.85 -32.69 14.68
N LEU A 9 20.93 -31.66 15.53
CA LEU A 9 19.98 -30.53 15.49
C LEU A 9 20.22 -29.61 14.29
N GLU A 10 21.46 -29.49 13.81
CA GLU A 10 21.88 -28.49 12.80
C GLU A 10 21.29 -28.75 11.40
N ASN A 11 20.92 -29.99 11.08
CA ASN A 11 20.38 -30.38 9.77
C ASN A 11 18.85 -30.50 9.73
N LEU A 12 18.15 -30.04 10.76
CA LEU A 12 16.69 -30.12 10.78
C LEU A 12 16.08 -29.17 9.75
N ALA A 13 15.15 -29.68 8.93
CA ALA A 13 14.46 -28.89 7.92
C ALA A 13 13.77 -27.65 8.50
N ILE A 14 13.28 -27.73 9.75
CA ILE A 14 12.64 -26.65 10.51
C ILE A 14 13.52 -25.40 10.70
N LEU A 15 14.86 -25.56 10.66
CA LEU A 15 15.83 -24.47 10.82
C LEU A 15 16.10 -23.69 9.53
N ARG A 16 15.74 -24.25 8.37
CA ARG A 16 15.95 -23.58 7.08
C ARG A 16 15.01 -22.38 6.96
N PRO A 17 15.39 -21.33 6.20
CA PRO A 17 14.54 -20.19 5.96
C PRO A 17 13.26 -20.63 5.25
N ARG A 18 12.12 -20.20 5.78
CA ARG A 18 10.79 -20.43 5.22
C ARG A 18 10.67 -19.68 3.90
N ARG A 19 10.47 -20.44 2.81
CA ARG A 19 10.23 -19.93 1.45
C ARG A 19 8.81 -20.20 0.96
N SER A 20 7.90 -20.63 1.84
CA SER A 20 6.55 -21.07 1.53
C SER A 20 5.55 -20.60 2.60
N PRO A 21 4.23 -20.71 2.38
CA PRO A 21 3.23 -20.39 3.40
C PRO A 21 3.45 -21.18 4.69
N ALA A 22 2.97 -20.62 5.80
CA ALA A 22 3.06 -21.30 7.10
C ALA A 22 2.35 -22.66 7.04
N PRO A 23 2.90 -23.73 7.65
CA PRO A 23 2.29 -25.06 7.59
C PRO A 23 0.87 -25.10 8.16
N TRP A 24 0.55 -24.23 9.13
CA TRP A 24 -0.82 -24.08 9.64
C TRP A 24 -1.81 -23.60 8.58
N LEU A 25 -1.37 -22.84 7.57
CA LEU A 25 -2.25 -22.41 6.48
C LEU A 25 -2.62 -23.59 5.55
N LEU A 26 -1.73 -24.56 5.38
CA LEU A 26 -2.01 -25.79 4.61
C LEU A 26 -3.08 -26.65 5.29
N ILE A 27 -3.09 -26.63 6.62
CA ILE A 27 -4.01 -27.39 7.47
C ILE A 27 -5.37 -26.68 7.52
N CYS A 28 -5.37 -25.38 7.79
CA CYS A 28 -6.60 -24.64 8.06
C CYS A 28 -7.33 -24.15 6.80
N ALA A 29 -6.66 -24.11 5.64
CA ALA A 29 -7.25 -23.63 4.39
C ALA A 29 -6.79 -24.43 3.15
N PRO A 30 -7.01 -25.75 3.10
CA PRO A 30 -6.54 -26.62 2.01
C PRO A 30 -7.15 -26.22 0.65
N ASN A 31 -8.40 -25.75 0.66
CA ASN A 31 -9.13 -25.27 -0.51
C ASN A 31 -8.50 -24.01 -1.14
N LEU A 32 -7.87 -23.15 -0.32
CA LEU A 32 -7.24 -21.91 -0.79
C LEU A 32 -5.96 -22.20 -1.59
N LEU A 33 -5.34 -23.36 -1.38
CA LEU A 33 -4.09 -23.75 -2.02
C LEU A 33 -4.29 -24.69 -3.20
N GLY A 34 -5.53 -25.17 -3.44
CA GLY A 34 -5.84 -26.09 -4.54
C GLY A 34 -5.33 -27.51 -4.30
N LEU A 35 -5.14 -27.91 -3.04
CA LEU A 35 -4.56 -29.21 -2.65
C LEU A 35 -5.43 -30.44 -2.98
N ASN A 36 -6.60 -30.24 -3.59
CA ASN A 36 -7.44 -31.33 -4.10
C ASN A 36 -6.86 -31.94 -5.39
N ALA A 37 -5.86 -31.30 -6.01
CA ALA A 37 -5.07 -31.88 -7.10
C ALA A 37 -3.76 -32.45 -6.56
N VAL A 38 -3.71 -33.77 -6.59
CA VAL A 38 -2.58 -34.64 -6.27
C VAL A 38 -1.40 -34.35 -7.22
N ASP A 39 -0.17 -34.51 -6.72
CA ASP A 39 1.10 -34.62 -7.48
C ASP A 39 1.82 -33.37 -8.03
N SER A 40 2.41 -32.55 -7.16
CA SER A 40 3.70 -31.91 -7.49
C SER A 40 4.40 -31.33 -6.24
N PRO A 41 5.65 -31.72 -5.94
CA PRO A 41 6.44 -31.18 -4.84
C PRO A 41 7.00 -29.76 -5.09
N ALA A 42 6.79 -29.17 -6.28
CA ALA A 42 7.41 -27.90 -6.68
C ALA A 42 6.53 -26.65 -6.50
N ASP A 43 5.21 -26.80 -6.35
CA ASP A 43 4.27 -25.69 -6.67
C ASP A 43 3.76 -24.84 -5.50
N ILE A 44 4.28 -25.02 -4.28
CA ILE A 44 3.94 -24.13 -3.13
C ILE A 44 5.14 -23.29 -2.69
N ILE A 45 5.95 -22.85 -3.66
CA ILE A 45 7.02 -21.87 -3.42
C ILE A 45 6.44 -20.45 -3.43
N THR A 46 5.38 -20.20 -4.20
CA THR A 46 4.72 -18.90 -4.29
C THR A 46 3.20 -19.07 -4.31
N LEU A 47 2.48 -18.29 -3.51
CA LEU A 47 1.03 -18.15 -3.65
C LEU A 47 0.76 -17.41 -4.97
N SER A 48 -0.19 -17.86 -5.80
CA SER A 48 -0.63 -17.05 -6.92
C SER A 48 -1.26 -15.74 -6.41
N GLU A 49 -1.21 -14.68 -7.22
CA GLU A 49 -1.67 -13.36 -6.81
C GLU A 49 -3.17 -13.36 -6.41
N ASP A 50 -4.00 -14.13 -7.12
CA ASP A 50 -5.40 -14.35 -6.75
C ASP A 50 -5.56 -15.02 -5.39
N LYS A 51 -4.77 -16.07 -5.11
CA LYS A 51 -4.79 -16.74 -3.79
C LYS A 51 -4.35 -15.78 -2.68
N ALA A 52 -3.44 -14.85 -2.97
CA ALA A 52 -2.95 -13.88 -2.01
C ALA A 52 -4.04 -12.85 -1.69
N VAL A 53 -4.76 -12.37 -2.71
CA VAL A 53 -5.94 -11.50 -2.55
C VAL A 53 -7.02 -12.21 -1.73
N ILE A 54 -7.32 -13.48 -2.03
CA ILE A 54 -8.31 -14.28 -1.29
C ILE A 54 -7.94 -14.37 0.19
N LEU A 55 -6.66 -14.59 0.52
CA LEU A 55 -6.21 -14.66 1.90
C LEU A 55 -6.41 -13.34 2.64
N GLU A 56 -6.00 -12.23 2.03
CA GLU A 56 -6.08 -10.89 2.63
C GLU A 56 -7.54 -10.43 2.79
N LEU A 57 -8.41 -10.77 1.84
CA LEU A 57 -9.86 -10.54 1.93
C LEU A 57 -10.50 -11.38 3.04
N ASN A 58 -10.09 -12.65 3.20
CA ASN A 58 -10.57 -13.49 4.30
C ASN A 58 -10.11 -12.97 5.66
N VAL A 59 -8.87 -12.51 5.78
CA VAL A 59 -8.37 -11.87 7.01
C VAL A 59 -9.20 -10.63 7.33
N MET A 60 -9.42 -9.75 6.35
CA MET A 60 -10.21 -8.54 6.52
C MET A 60 -11.64 -8.84 6.98
N ARG A 61 -12.31 -9.82 6.37
CA ARG A 61 -13.70 -10.20 6.71
C ARG A 61 -13.88 -10.70 8.14
N HIS A 62 -12.87 -11.37 8.70
CA HIS A 62 -12.94 -11.99 10.02
C HIS A 62 -12.35 -11.11 11.14
N GLN A 63 -11.89 -9.91 10.82
CA GLN A 63 -11.40 -8.99 11.85
C GLN A 63 -12.57 -8.38 12.64
N PRO A 64 -12.46 -8.30 13.98
CA PRO A 64 -13.51 -7.73 14.83
C PRO A 64 -13.64 -6.21 14.66
N GLN A 65 -12.60 -5.54 14.16
CA GLN A 65 -12.57 -4.12 13.89
C GLN A 65 -12.02 -3.87 12.47
N PRO A 66 -12.53 -2.86 11.75
CA PRO A 66 -12.06 -2.53 10.42
C PRO A 66 -10.59 -2.09 10.47
N ASN A 67 -9.75 -2.75 9.69
CA ASN A 67 -8.38 -2.32 9.42
C ASN A 67 -8.35 -1.60 8.06
N TRP A 68 -8.25 -0.27 8.10
CA TRP A 68 -8.28 0.56 6.89
C TRP A 68 -7.09 0.31 5.95
N PRO A 69 -5.83 0.16 6.45
CA PRO A 69 -4.72 -0.24 5.59
C PRO A 69 -4.96 -1.59 4.90
N GLN A 70 -5.55 -2.56 5.61
CA GLN A 70 -5.91 -3.87 5.05
C GLN A 70 -6.94 -3.76 3.93
N LEU A 71 -7.95 -2.89 4.08
CA LEU A 71 -8.93 -2.60 3.03
C LEU A 71 -8.25 -2.03 1.78
N MET A 72 -7.38 -1.04 1.97
CA MET A 72 -6.62 -0.43 0.87
C MET A 72 -5.73 -1.45 0.16
N LYS A 73 -5.06 -2.31 0.93
CA LYS A 73 -4.26 -3.42 0.42
C LYS A 73 -5.10 -4.36 -0.45
N VAL A 74 -6.24 -4.84 0.03
CA VAL A 74 -7.11 -5.76 -0.71
C VAL A 74 -7.62 -5.14 -2.02
N ILE A 75 -7.96 -3.85 -2.01
CA ILE A 75 -8.42 -3.14 -3.22
C ILE A 75 -7.29 -2.99 -4.25
N ALA A 76 -6.05 -2.80 -3.80
CA ALA A 76 -4.88 -2.52 -4.64
C ALA A 76 -4.11 -3.75 -5.14
N MET A 77 -4.26 -4.91 -4.49
CA MET A 77 -3.55 -6.13 -4.86
C MET A 77 -3.95 -6.70 -6.23
N ASN A 78 -3.02 -7.42 -6.86
CA ASN A 78 -3.18 -8.09 -8.15
C ASN A 78 -3.78 -7.15 -9.21
N ASP A 79 -3.06 -6.08 -9.53
CA ASP A 79 -3.49 -5.04 -10.49
C ASP A 79 -4.93 -4.55 -10.27
N TYR A 80 -5.29 -4.29 -9.01
CA TYR A 80 -6.61 -3.82 -8.60
C TYR A 80 -7.74 -4.77 -9.00
N ILE A 81 -7.53 -6.08 -8.99
CA ILE A 81 -8.55 -7.03 -9.46
C ILE A 81 -9.88 -6.86 -8.69
N VAL A 82 -9.82 -6.69 -7.37
CA VAL A 82 -11.01 -6.44 -6.53
C VAL A 82 -11.60 -5.07 -6.84
N GLY A 83 -10.77 -4.02 -6.94
CA GLY A 83 -11.21 -2.69 -7.31
C GLY A 83 -11.92 -2.64 -8.67
N LYS A 84 -11.39 -3.35 -9.68
CA LYS A 84 -11.97 -3.49 -11.02
C LYS A 84 -13.29 -4.25 -10.99
N MET A 85 -13.38 -5.35 -10.22
CA MET A 85 -14.62 -6.10 -10.03
C MET A 85 -15.71 -5.22 -9.44
N LEU A 86 -15.42 -4.53 -8.32
CA LEU A 86 -16.36 -3.64 -7.67
C LEU A 86 -16.77 -2.48 -8.59
N LEU A 87 -15.82 -1.84 -9.26
CA LEU A 87 -16.08 -0.71 -10.15
C LEU A 87 -16.98 -1.11 -11.32
N LYS A 88 -16.70 -2.24 -11.98
CA LYS A 88 -17.53 -2.76 -13.09
C LYS A 88 -18.97 -3.01 -12.63
N THR A 89 -19.14 -3.67 -11.49
CA THR A 89 -20.46 -4.00 -10.93
C THR A 89 -21.20 -2.73 -10.51
N LEU A 90 -20.54 -1.81 -9.79
CA LEU A 90 -21.13 -0.57 -9.31
C LEU A 90 -21.52 0.35 -10.45
N VAL A 91 -20.69 0.49 -11.50
CA VAL A 91 -21.04 1.28 -12.69
C VAL A 91 -22.30 0.72 -13.35
N ARG A 92 -22.39 -0.60 -13.51
CA ARG A 92 -23.58 -1.27 -14.09
C ARG A 92 -24.84 -1.07 -13.25
N GLN A 93 -24.73 -1.21 -11.93
CA GLN A 93 -25.84 -0.99 -10.99
C GLN A 93 -26.38 0.44 -11.00
N ASN A 94 -25.59 1.41 -11.48
CA ASN A 94 -25.97 2.83 -11.53
C ASN A 94 -26.31 3.33 -12.95
N VAL A 95 -26.35 2.45 -13.97
CA VAL A 95 -26.79 2.84 -15.32
C VAL A 95 -28.26 3.25 -15.29
N GLY A 96 -28.55 4.50 -15.68
CA GLY A 96 -29.90 5.06 -15.68
C GLY A 96 -30.39 5.58 -14.31
N PHE A 97 -29.52 5.59 -13.29
CA PHE A 97 -29.85 6.05 -11.94
C PHE A 97 -29.45 7.53 -11.79
N THR A 98 -30.43 8.45 -11.77
CA THR A 98 -30.21 9.87 -11.42
C THR A 98 -30.72 10.10 -10.00
N PHE A 99 -29.87 9.86 -9.00
CA PHE A 99 -30.18 10.26 -7.63
C PHE A 99 -29.42 11.53 -7.31
N VAL A 100 -30.16 12.56 -6.89
CA VAL A 100 -29.57 13.71 -6.19
C VAL A 100 -29.44 13.26 -4.75
N ASP A 101 -28.21 13.00 -4.28
CA ASP A 101 -27.98 12.73 -2.87
C ASP A 101 -28.48 13.92 -2.05
N GLU A 102 -29.54 13.73 -1.26
CA GLU A 102 -30.02 14.71 -0.27
C GLU A 102 -28.97 15.03 0.83
N TYR A 103 -27.80 14.39 0.78
CA TYR A 103 -26.75 14.54 1.78
C TYR A 103 -26.02 15.89 1.74
N ASP A 104 -25.99 16.59 0.60
CA ASP A 104 -25.46 17.97 0.53
C ASP A 104 -26.48 19.03 1.02
N ALA A 105 -27.76 18.65 1.22
CA ALA A 105 -28.79 19.55 1.70
C ALA A 105 -28.85 19.67 3.24
N VAL A 106 -28.18 18.77 3.99
CA VAL A 106 -28.27 18.70 5.46
C VAL A 106 -27.42 19.76 6.16
N ASP A 107 -26.48 20.43 5.47
CA ASP A 107 -25.63 21.46 6.08
C ASP A 107 -26.38 22.79 6.37
N LYS A 108 -27.70 22.85 6.11
CA LYS A 108 -28.53 24.05 6.35
C LYS A 108 -29.59 23.91 7.44
N SER A 109 -29.84 22.73 8.02
CA SER A 109 -30.79 22.62 9.13
C SER A 109 -30.07 22.45 10.46
N LYS A 110 -29.90 23.56 11.18
CA LYS A 110 -29.57 23.54 12.61
C LYS A 110 -30.62 22.75 13.39
N LYS A 111 -30.36 21.48 13.68
CA LYS A 111 -30.99 20.77 14.81
C LYS A 111 -29.90 20.08 15.62
N ASN A 112 -30.03 20.22 16.94
CA ASN A 112 -29.13 19.70 17.96
C ASN A 112 -28.95 18.17 17.83
N GLU A 113 -27.97 17.72 17.06
CA GLU A 113 -27.54 16.32 17.06
C GLU A 113 -26.38 16.15 18.04
N LYS A 114 -26.52 15.17 18.94
CA LYS A 114 -25.48 14.75 19.89
C LYS A 114 -24.29 14.24 19.09
N SER A 115 -23.27 15.06 18.91
CA SER A 115 -22.00 14.62 18.31
C SER A 115 -21.38 13.55 19.20
N CYS A 116 -21.28 12.31 18.73
CA CYS A 116 -20.39 11.36 19.40
C CYS A 116 -18.96 11.83 19.18
N GLY A 117 -18.19 12.02 20.25
CA GLY A 117 -16.78 12.45 20.17
C GLY A 117 -15.83 11.40 19.58
N GLY A 118 -16.35 10.46 18.78
CA GLY A 118 -15.55 9.41 18.15
C GLY A 118 -14.80 9.95 16.95
N PHE A 119 -13.53 9.54 16.79
CA PHE A 119 -12.61 9.96 15.73
C PHE A 119 -13.16 9.80 14.28
N LEU A 120 -14.16 8.93 14.08
CA LEU A 120 -14.82 8.66 12.80
C LEU A 120 -16.26 9.22 12.68
N CYS A 121 -16.69 10.03 13.65
CA CYS A 121 -18.08 10.45 13.81
C CYS A 121 -18.30 11.83 13.20
N SER A 122 -18.97 11.90 12.05
CA SER A 122 -19.26 13.17 11.37
C SER A 122 -20.60 13.80 11.77
N GLY A 123 -21.04 13.65 13.02
CA GLY A 123 -22.35 14.13 13.51
C GLY A 123 -23.52 13.23 13.11
N SER A 124 -23.73 13.04 11.80
CA SER A 124 -24.85 12.25 11.24
C SER A 124 -24.60 10.74 11.11
N ALA A 125 -23.39 10.27 11.40
CA ALA A 125 -22.96 8.89 11.17
C ALA A 125 -23.11 7.95 12.39
N CYS A 126 -23.78 8.42 13.45
CA CYS A 126 -24.06 7.68 14.67
C CYS A 126 -25.19 6.65 14.53
N ASP A 127 -26.02 6.76 13.49
CA ASP A 127 -27.07 5.78 13.28
C ASP A 127 -26.49 4.47 12.76
N LYS A 128 -26.89 3.39 13.42
CA LYS A 128 -26.40 2.01 13.23
C LYS A 128 -26.78 1.38 11.89
N SER A 129 -27.34 2.14 10.96
CA SER A 129 -27.79 1.66 9.65
C SER A 129 -27.44 2.68 8.57
N LEU A 130 -26.18 2.75 8.17
CA LEU A 130 -25.83 3.41 6.91
C LEU A 130 -26.46 2.55 5.80
N LYS A 131 -27.56 3.02 5.20
CA LYS A 131 -28.16 2.37 4.04
C LYS A 131 -27.21 2.58 2.87
N ILE A 132 -26.38 1.58 2.58
CA ILE A 132 -25.40 1.66 1.50
C ILE A 132 -26.12 1.47 0.18
N THR A 133 -26.22 2.55 -0.58
CA THR A 133 -26.68 2.53 -1.96
C THR A 133 -25.51 2.21 -2.89
N SER A 134 -25.81 1.64 -4.05
CA SER A 134 -24.82 1.44 -5.12
C SER A 134 -24.19 2.75 -5.57
N ALA A 135 -24.92 3.87 -5.54
CA ALA A 135 -24.41 5.20 -5.86
C ALA A 135 -23.36 5.68 -4.84
N LEU A 136 -23.67 5.56 -3.55
CA LEU A 136 -22.75 5.92 -2.47
C LEU A 136 -21.49 5.05 -2.48
N ALA A 137 -21.64 3.75 -2.74
CA ALA A 137 -20.52 2.82 -2.89
C ALA A 137 -19.66 3.16 -4.10
N LEU A 138 -20.26 3.54 -5.24
CA LEU A 138 -19.54 3.97 -6.44
C LEU A 138 -18.76 5.27 -6.21
N TYR A 139 -19.39 6.28 -5.61
CA TYR A 139 -18.73 7.53 -5.23
C TYR A 139 -17.56 7.25 -4.28
N SER A 140 -17.79 6.43 -3.25
CA SER A 140 -16.79 6.10 -2.25
C SER A 140 -15.61 5.33 -2.84
N LEU A 141 -15.87 4.34 -3.69
CA LEU A 141 -14.82 3.60 -4.40
C LEU A 141 -14.05 4.53 -5.34
N SER A 142 -14.74 5.39 -6.08
CA SER A 142 -14.10 6.34 -7.00
C SER A 142 -13.22 7.33 -6.24
N HIS A 143 -13.68 7.85 -5.10
CA HIS A 143 -12.89 8.73 -4.26
C HIS A 143 -11.65 8.02 -3.70
N VAL A 144 -11.80 6.78 -3.21
CA VAL A 144 -10.68 5.97 -2.71
C VAL A 144 -9.68 5.65 -3.84
N LEU A 145 -10.17 5.27 -5.02
CA LEU A 145 -9.35 4.97 -6.19
C LEU A 145 -8.68 6.22 -6.77
N VAL A 146 -9.30 7.40 -6.71
CA VAL A 146 -8.72 8.67 -7.17
C VAL A 146 -7.69 9.21 -6.18
N VAL A 147 -7.90 9.05 -4.87
CA VAL A 147 -6.86 9.39 -3.88
C VAL A 147 -5.69 8.41 -3.96
N TRP A 148 -5.94 7.14 -4.30
CA TRP A 148 -4.91 6.17 -4.60
C TRP A 148 -4.19 6.45 -5.92
N ASN A 149 -4.97 6.80 -6.95
CA ASN A 149 -4.52 7.21 -8.27
C ASN A 149 -4.48 8.73 -8.34
N GLN A 150 -3.63 9.34 -7.50
CA GLN A 150 -3.33 10.77 -7.58
C GLN A 150 -3.06 11.13 -9.05
N SER A 151 -3.24 12.40 -9.42
CA SER A 151 -2.98 12.90 -10.78
C SER A 151 -1.55 12.59 -11.32
N ARG A 152 -0.70 12.02 -10.46
CA ARG A 152 0.61 11.43 -10.72
C ARG A 152 0.65 10.01 -10.16
N PRO A 153 1.32 9.06 -10.83
CA PRO A 153 1.53 7.71 -10.29
C PRO A 153 2.07 7.73 -8.85
N PRO A 154 1.68 6.80 -7.96
CA PRO A 154 2.07 6.79 -6.55
C PRO A 154 3.59 6.88 -6.31
N TRP A 155 4.38 6.20 -7.14
CA TRP A 155 5.84 6.25 -7.09
C TRP A 155 6.36 7.68 -7.36
N LEU A 156 5.73 8.42 -8.27
CA LEU A 156 6.14 9.78 -8.61
C LEU A 156 5.74 10.76 -7.49
N ASN A 157 4.56 10.60 -6.90
CA ASN A 157 4.17 11.45 -5.78
C ASN A 157 5.03 11.22 -4.53
N ALA A 158 5.40 9.96 -4.25
CA ALA A 158 6.33 9.62 -3.17
C ALA A 158 7.71 10.28 -3.35
N LEU A 159 8.18 10.45 -4.60
CA LEU A 159 9.43 11.15 -4.90
C LEU A 159 9.28 12.68 -4.80
N ILE A 160 8.11 13.22 -5.17
CA ILE A 160 7.87 14.68 -5.21
C ILE A 160 7.53 15.26 -3.83
N LYS A 161 6.76 14.54 -2.98
CA LYS A 161 6.27 15.05 -1.69
C LYS A 161 7.40 15.51 -0.75
N PRO A 162 8.53 14.79 -0.60
CA PRO A 162 9.67 15.26 0.18
C PRO A 162 10.31 16.54 -0.39
N LEU A 163 10.27 16.70 -1.72
CA LEU A 163 10.85 17.84 -2.41
C LEU A 163 9.99 19.11 -2.26
N LYS A 164 8.73 19.00 -1.85
CA LYS A 164 7.83 20.17 -1.73
C LYS A 164 8.39 21.26 -0.81
N ILE A 165 9.07 20.88 0.27
CA ILE A 165 9.65 21.83 1.24
C ILE A 165 10.81 22.61 0.59
N MET A 166 11.71 21.92 -0.13
CA MET A 166 12.81 22.57 -0.84
C MET A 166 12.35 23.37 -2.07
N MET A 167 11.20 23.04 -2.68
CA MET A 167 10.69 23.77 -3.83
C MET A 167 10.11 25.14 -3.48
N GLN A 168 9.59 25.31 -2.25
CA GLN A 168 9.02 26.59 -1.82
C GLN A 168 9.98 27.78 -1.95
N PRO A 169 11.24 27.73 -1.45
CA PRO A 169 12.19 28.83 -1.65
C PRO A 169 12.56 29.04 -3.13
N VAL A 170 12.63 27.97 -3.93
CA VAL A 170 12.89 28.09 -5.39
C VAL A 170 11.77 28.86 -6.09
N VAL A 171 10.51 28.56 -5.76
CA VAL A 171 9.35 29.29 -6.27
C VAL A 171 9.43 30.78 -5.95
N GLU A 172 9.77 31.12 -4.70
CA GLU A 172 9.90 32.52 -4.26
C GLU A 172 11.01 33.26 -5.00
N VAL A 173 12.16 32.62 -5.18
CA VAL A 173 13.31 33.17 -5.91
C VAL A 173 12.97 33.43 -7.38
N LEU A 174 12.30 32.48 -8.04
CA LEU A 174 11.91 32.63 -9.45
C LEU A 174 10.86 33.73 -9.66
N LEU A 175 9.90 33.86 -8.74
CA LEU A 175 8.89 34.92 -8.80
C LEU A 175 9.51 36.30 -8.60
N GLU A 176 10.48 36.47 -7.70
CA GLU A 176 11.17 37.75 -7.53
C GLU A 176 12.11 38.03 -8.72
N ALA A 177 12.76 37.01 -9.29
CA ALA A 177 13.55 37.15 -10.51
C ALA A 177 12.69 37.65 -11.69
N ALA A 178 11.50 37.06 -11.90
CA ALA A 178 10.58 37.50 -12.93
C ALA A 178 10.12 38.96 -12.71
N LYS A 179 9.83 39.34 -11.47
CA LYS A 179 9.41 40.70 -11.09
C LYS A 179 10.52 41.74 -11.26
N THR A 180 11.77 41.35 -11.08
CA THR A 180 12.96 42.21 -11.28
C THR A 180 13.39 42.30 -12.76
N GLY A 181 12.63 41.68 -13.66
CA GLY A 181 12.85 41.77 -15.11
C GLY A 181 13.80 40.71 -15.67
N ALA A 182 14.09 39.64 -14.93
CA ALA A 182 14.84 38.52 -15.48
C ALA A 182 14.08 37.89 -16.66
N SER A 183 14.80 37.61 -17.74
CA SER A 183 14.24 36.86 -18.87
C SER A 183 13.90 35.43 -18.45
N ILE A 184 12.99 34.78 -19.19
CA ILE A 184 12.64 33.37 -18.97
C ILE A 184 13.88 32.47 -19.01
N TYR A 185 14.82 32.73 -19.93
CA TYR A 185 16.10 32.03 -20.02
C TYR A 185 16.92 32.14 -18.73
N GLN A 186 17.04 33.35 -18.18
CA GLN A 186 17.76 33.57 -16.91
C GLN A 186 17.03 32.91 -15.74
N ALA A 187 15.69 32.93 -15.72
CA ALA A 187 14.90 32.27 -14.70
C ALA A 187 15.08 30.74 -14.73
N MET A 188 15.16 30.13 -15.93
CA MET A 188 15.44 28.70 -16.08
C MET A 188 16.84 28.33 -15.62
N SER A 189 17.85 29.12 -16.00
CA SER A 189 19.21 28.92 -15.51
C SER A 189 19.30 29.07 -13.98
N LEU A 190 18.55 30.01 -13.41
CA LEU A 190 18.44 30.21 -11.96
C LEU A 190 17.76 29.01 -11.28
N ALA A 191 16.72 28.42 -11.88
CA ALA A 191 16.06 27.23 -11.35
C ALA A 191 17.03 26.04 -11.23
N ILE A 192 17.84 25.80 -12.27
CA ILE A 192 18.87 24.74 -12.26
C ILE A 192 19.95 25.05 -11.22
N GLY A 193 20.37 26.32 -11.10
CA GLY A 193 21.28 26.76 -10.04
C GLY A 193 20.73 26.48 -8.64
N CYS A 194 19.45 26.77 -8.40
CA CYS A 194 18.79 26.44 -7.14
C CYS A 194 18.74 24.93 -6.88
N PHE A 195 18.54 24.10 -7.91
CA PHE A 195 18.60 22.64 -7.76
C PHE A 195 20.01 22.18 -7.35
N ALA A 196 21.05 22.75 -7.96
CA ALA A 196 22.45 22.43 -7.65
C ALA A 196 22.88 22.84 -6.23
N GLU A 197 22.26 23.85 -5.64
CA GLU A 197 22.53 24.26 -4.26
C GLU A 197 21.67 23.49 -3.23
N LEU A 198 20.42 23.19 -3.57
CA LEU A 198 19.46 22.64 -2.61
C LEU A 198 19.39 21.10 -2.62
N TYR A 199 20.01 20.40 -3.59
CA TYR A 199 19.93 18.92 -3.65
C TYR A 199 20.44 18.24 -2.38
N VAL A 200 21.37 18.85 -1.64
CA VAL A 200 21.90 18.34 -0.36
C VAL A 200 20.82 18.22 0.72
N THR A 201 19.69 18.93 0.56
CA THR A 201 18.53 18.85 1.45
C THR A 201 17.51 17.80 1.01
N ALA A 202 17.64 17.27 -0.21
CA ALA A 202 16.81 16.19 -0.70
C ALA A 202 17.20 14.87 -0.02
N SER A 203 16.22 14.00 0.18
CA SER A 203 16.51 12.70 0.78
C SER A 203 17.30 11.82 -0.19
N THR A 204 18.41 11.25 0.29
CA THR A 204 19.26 10.33 -0.50
C THR A 204 18.46 9.22 -1.19
N PRO A 205 17.46 8.57 -0.57
CA PRO A 205 16.65 7.55 -1.25
C PRO A 205 15.90 8.09 -2.47
N VAL A 206 15.44 9.34 -2.46
CA VAL A 206 14.76 9.97 -3.61
C VAL A 206 15.75 10.18 -4.76
N LEU A 207 16.96 10.64 -4.45
CA LEU A 207 18.03 10.84 -5.43
C LEU A 207 18.46 9.50 -6.04
N ARG A 208 18.70 8.46 -5.22
CA ARG A 208 19.02 7.10 -5.69
C ARG A 208 17.91 6.51 -6.56
N ALA A 209 16.66 6.63 -6.12
CA ALA A 209 15.52 6.12 -6.88
C ALA A 209 15.43 6.80 -8.26
N ALA A 210 15.67 8.11 -8.34
CA ALA A 210 15.70 8.83 -9.61
C ALA A 210 16.77 8.29 -10.56
N PHE A 211 18.00 8.02 -10.09
CA PHE A 211 19.05 7.42 -10.91
C PHE A 211 18.76 5.97 -11.29
N ALA A 212 18.28 5.16 -10.36
CA ALA A 212 17.89 3.78 -10.64
C ALA A 212 16.77 3.70 -11.69
N LEU A 213 15.79 4.61 -11.62
CA LEU A 213 14.75 4.75 -12.64
C LEU A 213 15.35 5.20 -13.97
N ASN A 214 16.32 6.13 -13.94
CA ASN A 214 16.99 6.63 -15.13
C ASN A 214 17.71 5.52 -15.94
N ASP A 215 18.28 4.53 -15.25
CA ASP A 215 18.97 3.40 -15.88
C ASP A 215 18.01 2.36 -16.47
N ASN A 216 16.72 2.40 -16.11
CA ASN A 216 15.70 1.42 -16.49
C ASN A 216 14.58 2.00 -17.36
N ILE A 217 14.72 3.23 -17.86
CA ILE A 217 13.70 3.84 -18.70
C ILE A 217 13.62 3.13 -20.06
N PRO A 218 12.42 2.82 -20.57
CA PRO A 218 12.25 2.34 -21.95
C PRO A 218 12.82 3.31 -22.99
N ALA A 219 13.41 2.79 -24.08
CA ALA A 219 14.08 3.59 -25.11
C ALA A 219 13.19 4.65 -25.81
N HIS A 220 11.87 4.53 -25.72
CA HIS A 220 10.91 5.47 -26.30
C HIS A 220 10.55 6.64 -25.37
N CYS A 221 10.95 6.58 -24.10
CA CYS A 221 10.68 7.62 -23.12
C CYS A 221 11.89 8.55 -22.99
N ARG A 222 11.67 9.86 -23.17
CA ARG A 222 12.69 10.89 -23.04
C ARG A 222 12.30 11.87 -21.93
N PRO A 223 12.84 11.73 -20.72
CA PRO A 223 12.63 12.70 -19.64
C PRO A 223 13.24 14.06 -20.00
N ILE A 224 12.74 15.13 -19.38
CA ILE A 224 13.28 16.50 -19.50
C ILE A 224 14.79 16.49 -19.19
N GLY A 225 15.59 17.08 -20.08
CA GLY A 225 17.05 17.13 -20.01
C GLY A 225 17.72 15.77 -20.12
N GLY A 226 17.01 14.75 -20.64
CA GLY A 226 17.52 13.39 -20.74
C GLY A 226 17.72 12.69 -19.40
N ASN A 227 17.16 13.22 -18.29
CA ASN A 227 17.34 12.63 -16.96
C ASN A 227 16.08 12.64 -16.07
N VAL A 228 15.80 11.50 -15.42
CA VAL A 228 14.63 11.34 -14.53
C VAL A 228 14.71 12.23 -13.28
N LEU A 229 15.90 12.50 -12.75
CA LEU A 229 16.06 13.39 -11.59
C LEU A 229 15.60 14.80 -11.94
N LEU A 230 16.01 15.32 -13.10
CA LEU A 230 15.58 16.64 -13.56
C LEU A 230 14.06 16.67 -13.79
N GLN A 231 13.51 15.62 -14.41
CA GLN A 231 12.06 15.47 -14.58
C GLN A 231 11.29 15.56 -13.24
N ILE A 232 11.77 14.87 -12.20
CA ILE A 232 11.15 14.86 -10.87
C ILE A 232 11.22 16.24 -10.22
N LEU A 233 12.37 16.91 -10.28
CA LEU A 233 12.58 18.25 -9.72
C LEU A 233 11.71 19.30 -10.43
N CYS A 234 11.67 19.26 -11.78
CA CYS A 234 10.78 20.10 -12.57
C CYS A 234 9.31 19.84 -12.25
N ALA A 235 8.89 18.57 -12.09
CA ALA A 235 7.52 18.24 -11.71
C ALA A 235 7.14 18.75 -10.30
N ALA A 236 8.08 18.70 -9.36
CA ALA A 236 7.90 19.25 -8.02
C ALA A 236 7.80 20.79 -8.03
N LEU A 237 8.68 21.45 -8.78
CA LEU A 237 8.69 22.91 -8.93
C LEU A 237 7.42 23.41 -9.64
N TYR A 238 7.00 22.71 -10.70
CA TYR A 238 5.77 22.96 -11.42
C TYR A 238 4.54 22.93 -10.49
N SER A 239 4.47 21.93 -9.57
CA SER A 239 3.43 21.91 -8.54
C SER A 239 3.46 23.12 -7.62
N GLY A 240 4.65 23.55 -7.19
CA GLY A 240 4.80 24.74 -6.36
C GLY A 240 4.31 26.01 -7.04
N LEU A 241 4.58 26.15 -8.34
CA LEU A 241 4.11 27.29 -9.15
C LEU A 241 2.59 27.25 -9.37
N LEU A 242 2.01 26.07 -9.62
CA LEU A 242 0.55 25.93 -9.72
C LEU A 242 -0.17 26.22 -8.38
N ASP A 243 0.41 25.83 -7.24
CA ASP A 243 -0.14 26.18 -5.92
C ASP A 243 -0.20 27.72 -5.74
N VAL A 244 0.75 28.47 -6.32
CA VAL A 244 0.74 29.94 -6.31
C VAL A 244 -0.28 30.51 -7.30
N SER A 245 -0.42 29.93 -8.48
CA SER A 245 -1.40 30.40 -9.47
C SER A 245 -2.85 30.21 -9.00
N ALA A 246 -3.14 29.08 -8.34
CA ALA A 246 -4.47 28.71 -7.84
C ALA A 246 -4.95 29.55 -6.64
N LYS A 247 -4.04 30.09 -5.81
CA LYS A 247 -4.39 30.91 -4.63
C LYS A 247 -5.17 32.19 -4.95
N ARG A 248 -5.25 32.60 -6.23
CA ARG A 248 -6.06 33.73 -6.70
C ARG A 248 -7.56 33.40 -6.79
N ALA A 249 -7.92 32.17 -7.16
CA ALA A 249 -9.31 31.76 -7.34
C ALA A 249 -10.09 31.73 -6.02
N GLY A 250 -9.42 31.47 -4.90
CA GLY A 250 -10.05 31.40 -3.57
C GLY A 250 -10.33 32.74 -2.89
N ARG A 251 -9.71 33.85 -3.33
CA ARG A 251 -9.84 35.15 -2.65
C ARG A 251 -10.98 36.03 -3.17
N ASN A 252 -11.51 35.74 -4.36
CA ASN A 252 -12.59 36.51 -5.00
C ASN A 252 -13.98 35.86 -4.87
N GLY A 253 -14.12 34.73 -4.16
CA GLY A 253 -15.40 34.02 -3.97
C GLY A 253 -16.36 34.61 -2.93
N ALA A 254 -16.07 35.81 -2.40
CA ALA A 254 -16.89 36.45 -1.35
C ALA A 254 -17.35 37.86 -1.76
N ARG A 255 -17.92 38.03 -2.96
CA ARG A 255 -18.93 39.07 -3.26
C ARG A 255 -19.54 38.86 -4.66
N GLY A 256 -20.78 38.37 -4.67
CA GLY A 256 -21.78 38.58 -5.72
C GLY A 256 -21.80 37.58 -6.88
N THR A 257 -22.90 36.83 -7.00
CA THR A 257 -23.35 36.12 -8.22
C THR A 257 -24.48 36.92 -8.91
N PRO A 258 -24.89 36.61 -10.16
CA PRO A 258 -24.10 36.23 -11.34
C PRO A 258 -24.56 36.99 -12.61
N SER A 259 -23.76 36.95 -13.68
CA SER A 259 -24.25 37.20 -15.03
C SER A 259 -23.52 36.30 -16.00
N SER A 260 -24.30 35.53 -16.77
CA SER A 260 -23.86 34.67 -17.84
C SER A 260 -23.17 35.48 -18.94
N LYS A 261 -21.95 35.10 -19.28
CA LYS A 261 -21.39 35.15 -20.64
C LYS A 261 -20.09 34.37 -20.69
N ASP A 262 -19.94 33.67 -21.79
CA ASP A 262 -18.81 32.83 -22.19
C ASP A 262 -17.47 33.36 -21.70
N THR A 263 -16.68 32.51 -21.06
CA THR A 263 -15.26 32.79 -20.84
C THR A 263 -14.48 31.67 -21.51
N SER A 264 -14.26 31.84 -22.81
CA SER A 264 -13.05 31.36 -23.46
C SER A 264 -11.87 31.71 -22.56
N CYS A 265 -11.01 30.73 -22.31
CA CYS A 265 -9.74 30.89 -21.62
C CYS A 265 -8.84 31.79 -22.47
N GLU A 266 -9.09 33.10 -22.47
CA GLU A 266 -8.18 34.09 -23.04
C GLU A 266 -6.99 34.19 -22.09
N LEU A 267 -5.83 33.78 -22.60
CA LEU A 267 -4.53 33.98 -21.97
C LEU A 267 -4.39 35.46 -21.60
N SER A 268 -4.51 35.75 -20.32
CA SER A 268 -4.15 37.06 -19.76
C SER A 268 -2.74 37.42 -20.26
N PRO A 269 -2.51 38.61 -20.84
CA PRO A 269 -1.18 39.04 -21.21
C PRO A 269 -0.24 38.95 -19.99
N PHE A 270 0.98 38.45 -20.22
CA PHE A 270 1.98 38.24 -19.17
C PHE A 270 2.21 39.54 -18.40
N ASN A 271 1.92 39.51 -17.10
CA ASN A 271 2.16 40.63 -16.19
C ASN A 271 3.16 40.19 -15.12
N PRO A 272 4.45 40.59 -15.20
CA PRO A 272 5.49 40.15 -14.26
C PRO A 272 5.27 40.66 -12.83
N TYR A 273 4.43 41.69 -12.64
CA TYR A 273 4.06 42.19 -11.31
C TYR A 273 2.94 41.39 -10.66
N GLU A 274 2.24 40.56 -11.45
CA GLU A 274 1.16 39.73 -10.97
C GLU A 274 1.64 38.29 -10.75
N ARG A 275 1.69 37.91 -9.48
CA ARG A 275 2.29 36.64 -9.03
C ARG A 275 1.67 35.39 -9.64
N SER A 276 0.37 35.42 -9.96
CA SER A 276 -0.38 34.30 -10.53
C SER A 276 -0.08 34.09 -12.02
N THR A 277 0.02 35.16 -12.80
CA THR A 277 0.38 35.09 -14.23
C THR A 277 1.87 34.84 -14.41
N ALA A 278 2.72 35.43 -13.56
CA ALA A 278 4.14 35.10 -13.49
C ALA A 278 4.38 33.62 -13.14
N ALA A 279 3.66 33.07 -12.16
CA ALA A 279 3.76 31.66 -11.80
C ALA A 279 3.34 30.73 -12.95
N THR A 280 2.29 31.09 -13.70
CA THR A 280 1.81 30.30 -14.85
C THR A 280 2.84 30.30 -15.99
N ALA A 281 3.39 31.46 -16.34
CA ALA A 281 4.42 31.56 -17.37
C ALA A 281 5.73 30.86 -16.99
N LEU A 282 6.14 30.93 -15.72
CA LEU A 282 7.30 30.19 -15.21
C LEU A 282 7.05 28.68 -15.22
N ALA A 283 5.82 28.24 -14.92
CA ALA A 283 5.45 26.83 -14.95
C ALA A 283 5.51 26.26 -16.37
N GLU A 284 5.03 27.00 -17.36
CA GLU A 284 5.15 26.64 -18.78
C GLU A 284 6.61 26.59 -19.22
N ALA A 285 7.41 27.60 -18.87
CA ALA A 285 8.83 27.67 -19.22
C ALA A 285 9.67 26.50 -18.66
N ILE A 286 9.36 26.01 -17.46
CA ILE A 286 10.05 24.86 -16.86
C ILE A 286 9.82 23.57 -17.64
N CYS A 287 8.67 23.43 -18.30
CA CYS A 287 8.38 22.26 -19.11
C CYS A 287 9.24 22.20 -20.38
N SER A 288 9.79 23.34 -20.80
CA SER A 288 10.65 23.52 -21.98
C SER A 288 12.10 23.89 -21.60
N ILE A 289 12.55 23.53 -20.39
CA ILE A 289 13.86 23.94 -19.88
C ILE A 289 15.05 23.39 -20.68
N ASP A 290 14.89 22.27 -21.40
CA ASP A 290 15.95 21.72 -22.26
C ASP A 290 15.82 22.14 -23.73
N GLU A 291 14.78 22.89 -24.10
CA GLU A 291 14.50 23.21 -25.51
C GLU A 291 15.72 23.87 -26.17
N ASP A 292 16.00 23.41 -27.38
CA ASP A 292 17.15 23.82 -28.20
C ASP A 292 18.53 23.61 -27.55
N ASN A 293 18.64 22.72 -26.56
CA ASN A 293 19.89 22.44 -25.82
C ASN A 293 20.48 23.68 -25.11
N LYS A 294 19.63 24.65 -24.77
CA LYS A 294 20.03 25.94 -24.17
C LYS A 294 20.72 25.81 -22.82
N HIS A 295 20.30 24.85 -22.01
CA HIS A 295 20.79 24.65 -20.64
C HIS A 295 21.52 23.31 -20.43
N THR A 296 21.83 22.57 -21.51
CA THR A 296 22.37 21.20 -21.45
C THR A 296 23.65 21.10 -20.61
N ALA A 297 24.62 22.01 -20.80
CA ALA A 297 25.86 21.99 -20.03
C ALA A 297 25.64 22.22 -18.52
N GLN A 298 24.65 23.05 -18.15
CA GLN A 298 24.30 23.30 -16.76
C GLN A 298 23.59 22.10 -16.14
N ILE A 299 22.71 21.45 -16.91
CA ILE A 299 22.03 20.21 -16.52
C ILE A 299 23.07 19.09 -16.30
N ASP A 300 24.00 18.88 -17.23
CA ASP A 300 25.02 17.84 -17.13
C ASP A 300 25.93 18.03 -15.90
N SER A 301 26.35 19.27 -15.65
CA SER A 301 27.15 19.62 -14.47
C SER A 301 26.39 19.34 -13.17
N PHE A 302 25.09 19.65 -13.13
CA PHE A 302 24.24 19.37 -11.98
C PHE A 302 24.11 17.85 -11.75
N LEU A 303 23.86 17.08 -12.80
CA LEU A 303 23.67 15.62 -12.68
C LEU A 303 24.95 14.91 -12.21
N LEU A 304 26.12 15.33 -12.70
CA LEU A 304 27.41 14.83 -12.25
C LEU A 304 27.64 15.09 -10.77
N LEU A 305 27.34 16.31 -10.30
CA LEU A 305 27.47 16.69 -8.89
C LEU A 305 26.68 15.76 -7.96
N VAL A 306 25.43 15.48 -8.30
CA VAL A 306 24.58 14.58 -7.47
C VAL A 306 25.09 13.14 -7.54
N LYS A 307 25.49 12.66 -8.72
CA LYS A 307 26.00 11.29 -8.89
C LYS A 307 27.26 11.02 -8.05
N ASP A 308 28.19 11.97 -8.01
CA ASP A 308 29.42 11.87 -7.22
C ASP A 308 29.16 11.85 -5.70
N SER A 309 28.10 12.53 -5.24
CA SER A 309 27.71 12.50 -3.82
C SER A 309 27.16 11.13 -3.39
N LEU A 310 26.38 10.46 -4.25
CA LEU A 310 25.70 9.20 -3.93
C LEU A 310 26.65 8.00 -3.89
N GLY A 311 27.67 7.99 -4.77
CA GLY A 311 28.66 6.92 -4.83
C GLY A 311 29.47 6.71 -3.55
N ARG A 312 29.42 7.65 -2.60
CA ARG A 312 30.12 7.55 -1.31
C ARG A 312 29.36 6.74 -0.24
N GLU A 313 28.11 6.36 -0.47
CA GLU A 313 27.21 5.84 0.58
C GLU A 313 26.68 4.40 0.35
N ASP A 314 26.97 3.74 -0.78
CA ASP A 314 26.29 2.49 -1.24
C ASP A 314 26.69 1.17 -0.54
N GLN A 315 27.36 1.18 0.62
CA GLN A 315 27.95 -0.04 1.20
C GLN A 315 26.96 -1.02 1.88
N THR A 316 25.65 -0.74 1.96
CA THR A 316 24.70 -1.59 2.73
C THR A 316 23.25 -1.57 2.19
N SER A 317 22.81 -2.53 1.36
CA SER A 317 21.36 -2.80 1.22
C SER A 317 21.01 -4.12 0.53
N ARG A 318 20.18 -4.94 1.19
CA ARG A 318 19.28 -5.92 0.53
C ARG A 318 17.92 -6.12 1.21
N ASP A 319 17.63 -5.46 2.35
CA ASP A 319 16.39 -5.70 3.11
C ASP A 319 15.24 -4.69 2.85
N ASN A 320 15.42 -3.68 1.98
CA ASN A 320 14.52 -2.51 1.92
C ASN A 320 13.30 -2.62 0.97
N GLU A 321 13.23 -3.57 0.04
CA GLU A 321 12.19 -3.55 -1.00
C GLU A 321 10.78 -3.97 -0.52
N LEU A 322 10.67 -4.90 0.44
CA LEU A 322 9.36 -5.33 0.97
C LEU A 322 8.76 -4.38 2.01
N GLN A 323 9.57 -3.59 2.70
CA GLN A 323 9.10 -2.66 3.74
C GLN A 323 8.35 -1.46 3.14
N ASN A 324 8.68 -1.09 1.89
CA ASN A 324 8.21 0.14 1.28
C ASN A 324 6.72 0.09 0.86
N MET A 325 6.22 -1.04 0.38
CA MET A 325 4.82 -1.14 -0.07
C MET A 325 3.81 -1.02 1.08
N THR A 326 4.12 -1.59 2.25
CA THR A 326 3.27 -1.45 3.44
C THR A 326 3.22 0.00 3.94
N CYS A 327 4.37 0.68 3.97
CA CYS A 327 4.45 2.09 4.36
C CYS A 327 3.66 3.01 3.40
N VAL A 328 3.69 2.71 2.10
CA VAL A 328 2.90 3.44 1.10
C VAL A 328 1.40 3.26 1.35
N ILE A 329 0.93 2.03 1.57
CA ILE A 329 -0.48 1.73 1.90
C ILE A 329 -0.93 2.48 3.15
N GLU A 330 -0.12 2.45 4.21
CA GLU A 330 -0.40 3.15 5.48
C GLU A 330 -0.52 4.66 5.27
N THR A 331 0.43 5.25 4.55
CA THR A 331 0.44 6.70 4.27
C THR A 331 -0.82 7.15 3.51
N TYR A 332 -1.25 6.41 2.49
CA TYR A 332 -2.48 6.73 1.75
C TYR A 332 -3.73 6.57 2.60
N THR A 333 -3.72 5.56 3.46
CA THR A 333 -4.83 5.34 4.38
C THR A 333 -4.95 6.50 5.36
N ASP A 334 -3.83 6.98 5.90
CA ASP A 334 -3.79 8.14 6.77
C ASP A 334 -4.28 9.40 6.05
N GLU A 335 -3.84 9.66 4.80
CA GLU A 335 -4.33 10.77 3.98
C GLU A 335 -5.86 10.75 3.83
N LEU A 336 -6.45 9.58 3.56
CA LEU A 336 -7.90 9.41 3.50
C LEU A 336 -8.56 9.65 4.87
N LEU A 337 -7.97 9.14 5.95
CA LEU A 337 -8.50 9.29 7.32
C LEU A 337 -8.44 10.73 7.83
N PHE A 338 -7.53 11.57 7.33
CA PHE A 338 -7.47 12.99 7.70
C PHE A 338 -8.63 13.81 7.11
N THR A 339 -9.28 13.34 6.05
CA THR A 339 -10.43 14.03 5.43
C THR A 339 -11.77 13.45 5.88
N ASN A 340 -12.77 14.31 6.08
CA ASN A 340 -14.12 13.85 6.45
C ASN A 340 -14.74 12.97 5.34
N THR A 341 -14.54 13.38 4.08
CA THR A 341 -14.97 12.62 2.91
C THR A 341 -14.26 11.28 2.83
N GLY A 342 -12.92 11.23 2.99
CA GLY A 342 -12.16 9.98 2.95
C GLY A 342 -12.53 9.00 4.06
N ARG A 343 -12.75 9.46 5.31
CA ARG A 343 -13.28 8.61 6.39
C ARG A 343 -14.63 7.97 6.04
N ARG A 344 -15.53 8.76 5.46
CA ARG A 344 -16.85 8.28 5.02
C ARG A 344 -16.70 7.29 3.85
N SER A 345 -15.87 7.60 2.87
CA SER A 345 -15.62 6.73 1.72
C SER A 345 -15.03 5.38 2.12
N LEU A 346 -14.05 5.38 3.04
CA LEU A 346 -13.46 4.16 3.59
C LEU A 346 -14.50 3.30 4.31
N LYS A 347 -15.35 3.92 5.15
CA LYS A 347 -16.42 3.21 5.86
C LYS A 347 -17.45 2.60 4.90
N SER A 348 -17.90 3.38 3.91
CA SER A 348 -18.88 2.93 2.92
C SER A 348 -18.35 1.80 2.04
N ILE A 349 -17.09 1.89 1.58
CA ILE A 349 -16.51 0.86 0.71
C ILE A 349 -16.15 -0.40 1.49
N TYR A 350 -15.69 -0.26 2.74
CA TYR A 350 -15.45 -1.40 3.64
C TYR A 350 -16.72 -2.23 3.80
N GLU A 351 -17.81 -1.56 4.19
CA GLU A 351 -19.08 -2.23 4.47
C GLU A 351 -19.70 -2.84 3.19
N TYR A 352 -19.57 -2.17 2.04
CA TYR A 352 -19.97 -2.75 0.75
C TYR A 352 -19.14 -3.99 0.40
N LEU A 353 -17.81 -3.91 0.51
CA LEU A 353 -16.92 -5.04 0.19
C LEU A 353 -17.14 -6.23 1.12
N VAL A 354 -17.38 -5.99 2.41
CA VAL A 354 -17.71 -7.05 3.37
C VAL A 354 -19.02 -7.76 2.97
N ARG A 355 -20.05 -7.02 2.55
CA ARG A 355 -21.33 -7.61 2.05
C ARG A 355 -21.18 -8.31 0.71
N ALA A 356 -20.30 -7.82 -0.17
CA ALA A 356 -20.02 -8.41 -1.47
C ALA A 356 -18.92 -9.50 -1.41
N SER A 357 -18.37 -9.80 -0.23
CA SER A 357 -17.15 -10.60 -0.09
C SER A 357 -17.30 -12.02 -0.66
N ASP A 358 -18.43 -12.70 -0.45
CA ASP A 358 -18.67 -14.03 -1.00
C ASP A 358 -18.73 -14.01 -2.54
N TRP A 359 -19.32 -12.97 -3.12
CA TRP A 359 -19.32 -12.77 -4.57
C TRP A 359 -17.90 -12.52 -5.11
N VAL A 360 -17.11 -11.68 -4.43
CA VAL A 360 -15.70 -11.44 -4.80
C VAL A 360 -14.89 -12.74 -4.70
N LEU A 361 -15.03 -13.48 -3.60
CA LEU A 361 -14.33 -14.75 -3.38
C LEU A 361 -14.67 -15.79 -4.45
N ASN A 362 -15.93 -15.91 -4.84
CA ASN A 362 -16.35 -16.82 -5.91
C ASN A 362 -15.74 -16.40 -7.27
N ASN A 363 -15.71 -15.10 -7.57
CA ASN A 363 -15.11 -14.60 -8.81
C ASN A 363 -13.58 -14.71 -8.86
N LEU A 364 -12.91 -14.62 -7.71
CA LEU A 364 -11.46 -14.84 -7.60
C LEU A 364 -11.07 -16.32 -7.70
N ARG A 365 -11.99 -17.24 -7.36
CA ARG A 365 -11.79 -18.70 -7.49
C ARG A 365 -12.08 -19.24 -8.89
N CYS A 366 -12.77 -18.49 -9.72
CA CYS A 366 -13.14 -18.86 -11.09
C CYS A 366 -12.23 -18.19 -12.13
N ASP A 367 -11.94 -18.92 -13.21
CA ASP A 367 -11.30 -18.35 -14.41
C ASP A 367 -12.15 -17.21 -14.99
N GLU A 368 -11.52 -16.24 -15.67
CA GLU A 368 -12.17 -15.03 -16.18
C GLU A 368 -13.45 -15.30 -17.01
N LYS A 369 -13.50 -16.42 -17.72
CA LYS A 369 -14.64 -16.83 -18.56
C LYS A 369 -15.87 -17.28 -17.77
N ASN A 370 -15.69 -17.68 -16.51
CA ASN A 370 -16.73 -18.21 -15.62
C ASN A 370 -17.10 -17.21 -14.51
N ARG A 371 -16.56 -15.99 -14.55
CA ARG A 371 -16.86 -14.95 -13.56
C ARG A 371 -18.30 -14.45 -13.71
N GLN A 372 -19.01 -14.40 -12.60
CA GLN A 372 -20.37 -13.90 -12.55
C GLN A 372 -20.34 -12.37 -12.68
N THR A 373 -20.93 -11.87 -13.76
CA THR A 373 -20.83 -10.46 -14.15
C THR A 373 -21.60 -9.50 -13.25
N ASP A 374 -22.67 -9.95 -12.60
CA ASP A 374 -23.59 -9.05 -11.91
C ASP A 374 -23.89 -9.52 -10.47
N LEU A 375 -23.81 -8.58 -9.53
CA LEU A 375 -24.34 -8.72 -8.17
C LEU A 375 -25.75 -8.11 -8.16
N MET A 376 -26.78 -8.91 -8.40
CA MET A 376 -28.16 -8.40 -8.56
C MET A 376 -28.81 -7.97 -7.24
N HIS A 377 -28.38 -8.53 -6.10
CA HIS A 377 -28.85 -8.14 -4.78
C HIS A 377 -27.69 -8.14 -3.78
N LEU A 378 -27.35 -6.96 -3.25
CA LEU A 378 -26.47 -6.84 -2.09
C LEU A 378 -27.28 -7.25 -0.85
N PRO A 379 -26.78 -8.15 0.00
CA PRO A 379 -27.45 -8.46 1.27
C PRO A 379 -27.64 -7.16 2.09
N GLU A 380 -28.87 -6.91 2.56
CA GLU A 380 -29.17 -5.74 3.39
C GLU A 380 -28.47 -5.79 4.75
N ILE A 381 -28.16 -7.00 5.20
CA ILE A 381 -27.54 -7.32 6.48
C ILE A 381 -26.06 -7.62 6.23
N SER A 382 -25.18 -6.96 6.98
CA SER A 382 -23.75 -7.30 7.03
C SER A 382 -23.59 -8.78 7.39
N PRO A 383 -22.65 -9.53 6.78
CA PRO A 383 -22.38 -10.90 7.23
C PRO A 383 -22.11 -10.87 8.73
N ILE A 384 -22.83 -11.73 9.47
CA ILE A 384 -22.72 -11.82 10.92
C ILE A 384 -21.24 -12.05 11.24
N ILE A 385 -20.60 -11.07 11.89
CA ILE A 385 -19.27 -11.27 12.44
C ILE A 385 -19.40 -12.45 13.39
N LYS A 386 -18.78 -13.57 13.01
CA LYS A 386 -18.79 -14.79 13.81
C LYS A 386 -18.32 -14.41 15.22
N PRO A 387 -19.13 -14.69 16.27
CA PRO A 387 -18.74 -14.33 17.63
C PRO A 387 -17.41 -15.01 17.96
N LEU A 388 -16.62 -14.40 18.85
CA LEU A 388 -15.31 -14.92 19.24
C LEU A 388 -15.38 -16.40 19.61
N THR A 389 -16.44 -16.81 20.29
CA THR A 389 -16.70 -18.22 20.64
C THR A 389 -16.77 -19.12 19.41
N HIS A 390 -17.44 -18.70 18.35
CA HIS A 390 -17.49 -19.48 17.11
C HIS A 390 -16.09 -19.57 16.46
N LEU A 391 -15.36 -18.45 16.36
CA LEU A 391 -13.99 -18.44 15.83
C LEU A 391 -13.00 -19.28 16.64
N MET A 392 -13.18 -19.38 17.96
CA MET A 392 -12.32 -20.20 18.83
C MET A 392 -12.51 -21.71 18.60
N PHE A 393 -13.69 -22.14 18.15
CA PHE A 393 -14.05 -23.56 18.03
C PHE A 393 -14.25 -24.03 16.58
N HIS A 394 -14.14 -23.15 15.59
CA HIS A 394 -14.34 -23.47 14.18
C HIS A 394 -13.17 -22.98 13.32
N ILE A 395 -12.78 -23.80 12.35
CA ILE A 395 -11.93 -23.41 11.23
C ILE A 395 -12.85 -23.19 10.04
N GLU A 396 -12.89 -21.95 9.53
CA GLU A 396 -13.92 -21.49 8.58
C GLU A 396 -15.33 -21.74 9.14
N ASP A 397 -16.09 -22.70 8.60
CA ASP A 397 -17.42 -23.13 9.08
C ASP A 397 -17.40 -24.52 9.74
N THR A 398 -16.24 -25.18 9.80
CA THR A 398 -16.10 -26.54 10.33
C THR A 398 -15.67 -26.52 11.79
N CYS A 399 -16.32 -27.31 12.64
CA CYS A 399 -15.92 -27.43 14.04
C CYS A 399 -14.52 -28.07 14.14
N PHE A 400 -13.72 -27.60 15.10
CA PHE A 400 -12.34 -28.06 15.30
C PHE A 400 -12.26 -29.57 15.58
N ASP A 401 -13.25 -30.13 16.27
CA ASP A 401 -13.37 -31.57 16.53
C ASP A 401 -13.57 -32.38 15.24
N GLN A 402 -14.42 -31.92 14.33
CA GLN A 402 -14.62 -32.54 13.01
C GLN A 402 -13.38 -32.46 12.12
N PHE A 403 -12.60 -31.37 12.23
CA PHE A 403 -11.31 -31.27 11.56
C PHE A 403 -10.34 -32.38 12.04
N MET A 404 -10.32 -32.64 13.34
CA MET A 404 -9.49 -33.69 13.95
C MET A 404 -9.98 -35.11 13.62
N VAL A 405 -11.22 -35.30 13.16
CA VAL A 405 -11.72 -36.63 12.71
C VAL A 405 -11.11 -37.03 11.36
N ASN A 406 -10.86 -36.07 10.45
CA ASN A 406 -10.23 -36.31 9.14
C ASN A 406 -8.70 -36.14 9.17
N TYR A 407 -8.07 -36.24 10.34
CA TYR A 407 -6.62 -36.05 10.49
C TYR A 407 -5.80 -36.98 9.59
N GLU A 408 -6.29 -38.20 9.30
CA GLU A 408 -5.60 -39.18 8.45
C GLU A 408 -5.47 -38.72 6.99
N ALA A 409 -6.39 -37.89 6.50
CA ALA A 409 -6.33 -37.33 5.15
C ALA A 409 -5.27 -36.24 5.00
N THR A 410 -4.77 -35.68 6.11
CA THR A 410 -3.76 -34.62 6.10
C THR A 410 -2.36 -35.23 6.05
N ASN A 411 -1.53 -34.77 5.09
CA ASN A 411 -0.14 -35.24 4.96
C ASN A 411 0.76 -34.63 6.06
N TRP A 412 0.66 -35.17 7.28
CA TRP A 412 1.43 -34.73 8.45
C TRP A 412 2.94 -34.83 8.25
N SER A 413 3.40 -35.82 7.48
CA SER A 413 4.81 -35.96 7.12
C SER A 413 5.33 -34.72 6.39
N LYS A 414 4.53 -34.17 5.45
CA LYS A 414 4.85 -32.93 4.74
C LYS A 414 4.84 -31.71 5.67
N VAL A 415 3.80 -31.55 6.49
CA VAL A 415 3.69 -30.43 7.44
C VAL A 415 4.88 -30.40 8.41
N LEU A 416 5.26 -31.56 8.96
CA LEU A 416 6.32 -31.66 9.97
C LEU A 416 7.73 -31.52 9.41
N THR A 417 7.90 -31.63 8.08
CA THR A 417 9.19 -31.50 7.39
C THR A 417 9.40 -30.13 6.74
N MET A 418 8.40 -29.23 6.82
CA MET A 418 8.52 -27.88 6.26
C MET A 418 9.46 -26.96 7.04
N PRO A 419 10.18 -26.06 6.35
CA PRO A 419 11.03 -25.06 6.98
C PRO A 419 10.19 -23.99 7.70
N LEU A 420 10.56 -23.68 8.95
CA LEU A 420 9.85 -22.72 9.80
C LEU A 420 10.69 -21.49 10.19
N SER A 421 11.93 -21.38 9.71
CA SER A 421 12.89 -20.34 10.14
C SER A 421 13.09 -20.28 11.66
N ILE A 422 12.91 -21.39 12.38
CA ILE A 422 13.10 -21.38 13.83
C ILE A 422 14.60 -21.39 14.12
N THR A 423 15.07 -20.51 15.00
CA THR A 423 16.47 -20.50 15.40
C THR A 423 16.82 -21.75 16.20
N LEU A 424 18.06 -22.21 16.05
CA LEU A 424 18.57 -23.38 16.79
C LEU A 424 18.40 -23.21 18.31
N GLU A 425 18.60 -21.99 18.83
CA GLU A 425 18.41 -21.65 20.24
C GLU A 425 16.96 -21.81 20.70
N ARG A 426 16.00 -21.38 19.87
CA ARG A 426 14.57 -21.53 20.16
C ARG A 426 14.14 -23.00 20.14
N VAL A 427 14.70 -23.82 19.26
CA VAL A 427 14.46 -25.28 19.27
C VAL A 427 14.99 -25.89 20.56
N ARG A 428 16.23 -25.56 20.96
CA ARG A 428 16.84 -26.09 22.19
C ARG A 428 16.03 -25.73 23.43
N SER A 429 15.63 -24.46 23.58
CA SER A 429 14.86 -24.02 24.75
C SER A 429 13.50 -24.71 24.84
N GLN A 430 12.79 -24.83 23.71
CA GLN A 430 11.48 -25.49 23.67
C GLN A 430 11.55 -26.99 23.97
N VAL A 431 12.59 -27.68 23.50
CA VAL A 431 12.82 -29.09 23.85
C VAL A 431 13.06 -29.22 25.35
N LEU A 432 13.94 -28.41 25.94
CA LEU A 432 14.26 -28.49 27.37
C LEU A 432 13.09 -28.10 28.30
N LEU A 433 12.09 -27.37 27.80
CA LEU A 433 10.91 -26.98 28.58
C LEU A 433 9.87 -28.10 28.75
N ARG A 434 9.95 -29.16 27.94
CA ARG A 434 9.00 -30.27 27.93
C ARG A 434 8.92 -31.00 29.28
N PRO A 435 7.72 -31.30 29.80
CA PRO A 435 7.53 -31.91 31.11
C PRO A 435 8.20 -33.30 31.22
N GLU A 436 8.26 -34.05 30.13
CA GLU A 436 8.92 -35.37 30.05
C GLU A 436 10.44 -35.26 30.25
N LEU A 437 11.03 -34.10 29.94
CA LEU A 437 12.45 -33.83 30.19
C LEU A 437 12.68 -33.19 31.57
N LYS A 438 11.65 -32.70 32.24
CA LYS A 438 11.75 -32.15 33.61
C LYS A 438 11.52 -33.23 34.68
N ASN A 439 10.54 -34.10 34.47
CA ASN A 439 10.11 -35.12 35.43
C ASN A 439 10.71 -36.49 35.05
N VAL A 440 12.03 -36.59 35.15
CA VAL A 440 12.78 -37.81 34.76
C VAL A 440 12.53 -39.00 35.71
N GLY A 441 11.96 -38.75 36.89
CA GLY A 441 11.70 -39.75 37.92
C GLY A 441 10.75 -40.87 37.47
N ASP A 442 9.70 -40.49 36.71
CA ASP A 442 8.57 -41.36 36.36
C ASP A 442 8.80 -42.20 35.09
N LEU A 443 9.99 -42.08 34.48
CA LEU A 443 10.31 -42.73 33.20
C LEU A 443 11.02 -44.08 33.39
N SER A 444 10.83 -44.97 32.41
CA SER A 444 11.53 -46.25 32.35
C SER A 444 13.05 -46.06 32.24
N HIS A 445 13.84 -47.07 32.60
CA HIS A 445 15.32 -46.99 32.54
C HIS A 445 15.83 -46.63 31.12
N GLN A 446 15.21 -47.21 30.08
CA GLN A 446 15.57 -46.92 28.69
C GLN A 446 15.22 -45.48 28.29
N ASP A 447 14.07 -44.98 28.75
CA ASP A 447 13.64 -43.60 28.47
C ASP A 447 14.52 -42.58 29.21
N LYS A 448 15.01 -42.91 30.42
CA LYS A 448 15.94 -42.08 31.18
C LYS A 448 17.25 -41.83 30.43
N GLU A 449 17.81 -42.86 29.78
CA GLU A 449 19.04 -42.74 28.98
C GLU A 449 18.83 -41.85 27.73
N VAL A 450 17.68 -42.02 27.07
CA VAL A 450 17.28 -41.21 25.90
C VAL A 450 17.12 -39.74 26.31
N VAL A 451 16.43 -39.47 27.42
CA VAL A 451 16.22 -38.14 27.99
C VAL A 451 17.53 -37.46 28.34
N GLN A 452 18.46 -38.17 28.98
CA GLN A 452 19.79 -37.62 29.31
C GLN A 452 20.60 -37.28 28.04
N SER A 453 20.51 -38.12 27.01
CA SER A 453 21.18 -37.89 25.73
C SER A 453 20.61 -36.65 25.02
N ILE A 454 19.29 -36.48 25.02
CA ILE A 454 18.62 -35.29 24.46
C ILE A 454 19.01 -34.03 25.24
N LYS A 455 19.01 -34.09 26.58
CA LYS A 455 19.46 -32.96 27.42
C LYS A 455 20.87 -32.52 27.05
N ARG A 456 21.81 -33.47 26.90
CA ARG A 456 23.20 -33.17 26.49
C ARG A 456 23.27 -32.52 25.10
N ILE A 457 22.51 -33.05 24.13
CA ILE A 457 22.47 -32.50 22.76
C ILE A 457 21.88 -31.08 22.74
N CYS A 458 20.87 -30.79 23.56
CA CYS A 458 20.22 -29.50 23.62
C CYS A 458 20.94 -28.48 24.52
N SER A 459 21.74 -28.92 25.49
CA SER A 459 22.52 -28.05 26.38
C SER A 459 23.92 -27.73 25.85
N PHE A 460 24.43 -28.45 24.85
CA PHE A 460 25.71 -28.17 24.22
C PHE A 460 25.66 -26.85 23.43
N VAL A 461 26.14 -25.78 24.05
CA VAL A 461 26.64 -24.60 23.34
C VAL A 461 28.02 -24.99 22.83
N ARG A 462 28.21 -25.07 21.51
CA ARG A 462 29.57 -25.09 20.94
C ARG A 462 30.23 -23.79 21.36
N SER A 463 31.02 -23.84 22.43
CA SER A 463 31.99 -22.79 22.73
C SER A 463 32.89 -22.70 21.51
N ALA A 464 32.90 -21.54 20.86
CA ALA A 464 33.88 -21.20 19.85
C ALA A 464 35.26 -21.25 20.51
N ARG A 465 35.91 -22.41 20.44
CA ARG A 465 37.36 -22.64 20.62
C ARG A 465 37.63 -24.12 20.50
N PHE A 466 37.99 -24.56 19.30
CA PHE A 466 39.19 -25.36 19.10
C PHE A 466 39.76 -24.94 17.74
N LYS A 467 41.03 -24.50 17.78
CA LYS A 467 41.85 -24.16 16.61
C LYS A 467 42.10 -25.41 15.78
#